data_AF-A0A7J4PNF2-F1
#
_entry.id   AF-A0A7J4PNF2-F1
#
_cell.length_a   1.000
_cell.length_b   1.000
_cell.length_c   1.000
_cell.angle_alpha   90.00
_cell.angle_beta   90.00
_cell.angle_gamma   90.00
#
_symmetry.space_group_name_H-M   'P 1'
#
loop_
_entity.id
_entity.type
_entity.pdbx_description
1 polymer ?
#
loop_
_entity_poly.entity_id
_entity_poly.type
_entity_poly.pdbx_seq_one_letter_code
_entity_poly.pdbx_strand_id
1 'polypeptide(L)'
;NKAGNKAILSAVLITGLFLGSYPMSPVTSDSLYGFLDNGLFRTPLVTYHIVGAGMLMYVLLNIQGLQKIFSSPVPVFLGKISYSLYLVHFPVISSFTCALFLILYPVLPYGEAFLISCLSSLFLIIPLSYLFYKYIDAAGVKLSKSFYNWLLNSRKPGSSGHIKQGNLSNTVFTVYNKIFK
;
A
#
# COMPACT_ATOMS: atom_id res chain seq x y z
N ASN A 1 -15.80 7.46 30.40
CA ASN A 1 -16.10 6.04 30.14
C ASN A 1 -15.18 5.50 29.02
N LYS A 2 -13.89 5.23 29.30
CA LYS A 2 -12.89 4.81 28.30
C LYS A 2 -12.98 3.33 27.93
N ALA A 3 -13.54 2.49 28.80
CA ALA A 3 -13.68 1.05 28.57
C ALA A 3 -14.82 0.75 27.57
N GLY A 4 -15.96 1.44 27.67
CA GLY A 4 -17.08 1.26 26.74
C GLY A 4 -16.72 1.57 25.28
N ASN A 5 -15.97 2.65 25.03
CA ASN A 5 -15.54 3.00 23.67
C ASN A 5 -14.62 1.93 23.04
N LYS A 6 -13.71 1.34 23.84
CA LYS A 6 -12.83 0.27 23.36
C LYS A 6 -13.59 -1.01 22.99
N ALA A 7 -14.61 -1.37 23.76
CA ALA A 7 -15.46 -2.53 23.47
C ALA A 7 -16.26 -2.34 22.17
N ILE A 8 -16.83 -1.15 21.97
CA ILE A 8 -17.55 -0.79 20.73
C ILE A 8 -16.62 -0.89 19.53
N LEU A 9 -15.41 -0.31 19.62
CA LEU A 9 -14.43 -0.38 18.53
C LEU A 9 -13.97 -1.81 18.23
N SER A 10 -13.87 -2.68 19.24
CA SER A 10 -13.55 -4.09 19.03
C SER A 10 -14.68 -4.85 18.34
N ALA A 11 -15.95 -4.55 18.66
CA ALA A 11 -17.11 -5.14 17.99
C ALA A 11 -17.18 -4.67 16.52
N VAL A 12 -16.90 -3.40 16.25
CA VAL A 12 -16.81 -2.85 14.88
C VAL A 12 -15.64 -3.48 14.12
N LEU A 13 -14.52 -3.80 14.78
CA LEU A 13 -13.39 -4.50 14.15
C LEU A 13 -13.80 -5.87 13.66
N ILE A 14 -14.44 -6.68 14.52
CA ILE A 14 -14.88 -8.04 14.18
C ILE A 14 -15.92 -7.97 13.04
N THR A 15 -16.86 -7.02 13.13
CA THR A 15 -17.91 -6.82 12.12
C THR A 15 -17.31 -6.38 10.78
N GLY A 16 -16.38 -5.43 10.79
CA GLY A 16 -15.68 -4.95 9.58
C GLY A 16 -14.82 -6.03 8.95
N LEU A 17 -14.17 -6.88 9.75
CA LEU A 17 -13.39 -8.02 9.26
C LEU A 17 -14.29 -9.10 8.65
N PHE A 18 -15.46 -9.34 9.26
CA PHE A 18 -16.47 -10.25 8.73
C PHE A 18 -17.02 -9.78 7.38
N LEU A 19 -17.40 -8.49 7.28
CA LEU A 19 -17.85 -7.87 6.03
C LEU A 19 -16.76 -7.82 4.95
N GLY A 20 -15.51 -7.56 5.35
CA GLY A 20 -14.36 -7.56 4.44
C GLY A 20 -13.94 -8.97 3.99
N SER A 21 -14.33 -10.01 4.74
CA SER A 21 -14.09 -11.41 4.39
C SER A 21 -15.22 -12.03 3.56
N TYR A 22 -16.13 -11.19 3.03
CA TYR A 22 -17.23 -11.65 2.17
C TYR A 22 -16.66 -12.45 0.99
N PRO A 23 -17.06 -13.73 0.80
CA PRO A 23 -16.42 -14.59 -0.17
C PRO A 23 -16.61 -14.07 -1.59
N MET A 24 -15.56 -14.20 -2.40
CA MET A 24 -15.60 -13.87 -3.83
C MET A 24 -16.36 -14.93 -4.66
N SER A 25 -16.65 -16.09 -4.04
CA SER A 25 -17.42 -17.19 -4.64
C SER A 25 -18.94 -16.89 -4.64
N PRO A 26 -19.70 -17.38 -5.63
CA PRO A 26 -21.16 -17.23 -5.65
C PRO A 26 -21.74 -17.82 -4.37
N VAL A 27 -22.51 -16.99 -3.66
CA VAL A 27 -23.00 -17.29 -2.33
C VAL A 27 -24.14 -18.30 -2.48
N THR A 28 -23.93 -19.52 -1.99
CA THR A 28 -25.01 -20.50 -1.84
C THR A 28 -25.86 -20.11 -0.64
N SER A 29 -27.17 -20.32 -0.76
CA SER A 29 -28.21 -19.96 0.21
C SER A 29 -28.05 -20.60 1.61
N ASP A 30 -27.17 -21.59 1.76
CA ASP A 30 -26.86 -22.26 3.03
C ASP A 30 -25.68 -21.64 3.80
N SER A 31 -25.04 -20.60 3.26
CA SER A 31 -23.91 -19.95 3.94
C SER A 31 -24.38 -18.84 4.91
N LEU A 32 -23.59 -18.58 5.96
CA LEU A 32 -23.82 -17.48 6.92
C LEU A 32 -23.97 -16.09 6.25
N TYR A 33 -23.55 -15.96 4.99
CA TYR A 33 -23.64 -14.76 4.17
C TYR A 33 -24.92 -14.69 3.30
N GLY A 34 -25.75 -15.76 3.29
CA GLY A 34 -27.02 -15.79 2.57
C GLY A 34 -28.00 -14.72 3.02
N PHE A 35 -27.92 -14.27 4.28
CA PHE A 35 -28.70 -13.13 4.80
C PHE A 35 -28.22 -11.77 4.24
N LEU A 36 -27.02 -11.68 3.69
CA LEU A 36 -26.53 -10.45 3.03
C LEU A 36 -26.92 -10.41 1.55
N ASP A 37 -27.24 -11.54 0.92
CA ASP A 37 -27.68 -11.61 -0.48
C ASP A 37 -29.18 -11.31 -0.66
N ASN A 38 -29.70 -10.34 0.10
CA ASN A 38 -31.12 -9.95 0.08
C ASN A 38 -31.50 -9.05 -1.11
N GLY A 39 -30.69 -9.01 -2.18
CA GLY A 39 -30.94 -8.17 -3.36
C GLY A 39 -30.90 -6.65 -3.12
N LEU A 40 -30.45 -6.21 -1.94
CA LEU A 40 -30.42 -4.79 -1.55
C LEU A 40 -29.42 -3.96 -2.37
N PHE A 41 -28.38 -4.61 -2.92
CA PHE A 41 -27.34 -3.96 -3.72
C PHE A 41 -27.16 -4.68 -5.06
N ARG A 42 -27.03 -3.92 -6.15
CA ARG A 42 -26.78 -4.47 -7.51
C ARG A 42 -25.44 -5.21 -7.63
N THR A 43 -24.50 -4.97 -6.72
CA THR A 43 -23.17 -5.59 -6.65
C THR A 43 -22.79 -5.84 -5.18
N PRO A 44 -23.43 -6.81 -4.51
CA PRO A 44 -23.29 -7.00 -3.06
C PRO A 44 -21.83 -7.21 -2.65
N LEU A 45 -21.08 -7.99 -3.43
CA LEU A 45 -19.66 -8.29 -3.19
C LEU A 45 -18.80 -7.03 -3.03
N VAL A 46 -18.86 -6.09 -3.98
CA VAL A 46 -18.02 -4.89 -3.96
C VAL A 46 -18.46 -3.94 -2.84
N THR A 47 -19.77 -3.79 -2.65
CA THR A 47 -20.32 -2.90 -1.62
C THR A 47 -19.94 -3.36 -0.22
N TYR A 48 -20.02 -4.66 0.09
CA TYR A 48 -19.65 -5.18 1.41
C TYR A 48 -18.14 -5.05 1.68
N HIS A 49 -17.28 -5.22 0.66
CA HIS A 49 -15.85 -4.97 0.82
C HIS A 49 -15.54 -3.49 1.07
N ILE A 50 -16.20 -2.56 0.37
CA ILE A 50 -15.99 -1.12 0.59
C ILE A 50 -16.46 -0.72 2.00
N VAL A 51 -17.64 -1.20 2.42
CA VAL A 51 -18.17 -0.93 3.76
C VAL A 51 -17.28 -1.54 4.84
N GLY A 52 -16.86 -2.80 4.66
CA GLY A 52 -15.94 -3.49 5.57
C GLY A 52 -14.59 -2.76 5.69
N ALA A 53 -14.00 -2.36 4.57
CA ALA A 53 -12.77 -1.58 4.55
C ALA A 53 -12.93 -0.21 5.23
N GLY A 54 -14.06 0.48 5.00
CA GLY A 54 -14.39 1.74 5.67
C GLY A 54 -14.50 1.59 7.19
N MET A 55 -15.19 0.54 7.66
CA MET A 55 -15.28 0.21 9.08
C MET A 55 -13.91 -0.12 9.69
N LEU A 56 -13.09 -0.92 9.00
CA LEU A 56 -11.73 -1.24 9.45
C LEU A 56 -10.85 0.01 9.54
N MET A 57 -10.93 0.92 8.56
CA MET A 57 -10.19 2.17 8.58
C MET A 57 -10.63 3.08 9.74
N TYR A 58 -11.95 3.17 9.99
CA TYR A 58 -12.49 3.93 11.13
C TYR A 58 -11.96 3.38 12.47
N VAL A 59 -11.95 2.06 12.62
CA VAL A 59 -11.42 1.39 13.82
C VAL A 59 -9.92 1.63 13.97
N LEU A 60 -9.15 1.52 12.88
CA LEU A 60 -7.72 1.77 12.85
C LEU A 60 -7.41 3.22 13.29
N LEU A 61 -8.22 4.19 12.91
CA LEU A 61 -8.06 5.61 13.28
C LEU A 61 -8.40 5.87 14.77
N ASN A 62 -9.26 5.07 15.39
CA ASN A 62 -9.71 5.28 16.77
C ASN A 62 -8.96 4.41 17.81
N ILE A 63 -8.38 3.27 17.42
CA ILE A 63 -7.63 2.40 18.34
C ILE A 63 -6.13 2.75 18.32
N GLN A 64 -5.68 3.47 19.34
CA GLN A 64 -4.27 3.79 19.56
C GLN A 64 -3.35 2.55 19.64
N GLY A 65 -3.86 1.43 20.17
CA GLY A 65 -3.11 0.17 20.25
C GLY A 65 -2.77 -0.41 18.87
N LEU A 66 -3.74 -0.43 17.96
CA LEU A 66 -3.55 -0.87 16.59
C LEU A 66 -2.59 0.07 15.86
N GLN A 67 -2.78 1.39 15.98
CA GLN A 67 -1.85 2.36 15.41
C GLN A 67 -0.41 2.16 15.89
N LYS A 68 -0.22 1.84 17.17
CA LYS A 68 1.11 1.56 17.74
C LYS A 68 1.72 0.29 17.16
N ILE A 69 0.92 -0.75 16.91
CA ILE A 69 1.38 -1.98 16.24
C ILE A 69 1.80 -1.68 14.80
N PHE A 70 0.95 -0.99 14.03
CA PHE A 70 1.26 -0.63 12.63
C PHE A 70 2.39 0.40 12.50
N SER A 71 2.55 1.28 13.49
CA SER A 71 3.64 2.27 13.54
C SER A 71 4.90 1.73 14.21
N SER A 72 4.94 0.44 14.56
CA SER A 72 6.13 -0.19 15.13
C SER A 72 7.24 -0.30 14.07
N PRO A 73 8.52 -0.45 14.47
CA PRO A 73 9.63 -0.46 13.52
C PRO A 73 9.54 -1.60 12.50
N VAL A 74 8.88 -2.72 12.83
CA VAL A 74 8.81 -3.91 11.97
C VAL A 74 7.90 -3.68 10.74
N PRO A 75 6.60 -3.32 10.86
CA PRO A 75 5.76 -3.03 9.69
C PRO A 75 6.25 -1.82 8.90
N VAL A 76 6.80 -0.81 9.57
CA VAL A 76 7.39 0.35 8.88
C VAL A 76 8.62 -0.07 8.07
N PHE A 77 9.46 -0.96 8.60
CA PHE A 77 10.59 -1.51 7.87
C PHE A 77 10.14 -2.38 6.69
N LEU A 78 9.16 -3.27 6.90
CA LEU A 78 8.56 -4.07 5.84
C LEU A 78 7.95 -3.19 4.75
N GLY A 79 7.28 -2.10 5.11
CA GLY A 79 6.73 -1.13 4.17
C GLY A 79 7.81 -0.44 3.33
N LYS A 80 8.96 -0.10 3.92
CA LYS A 80 10.09 0.49 3.18
C LYS A 80 10.67 -0.48 2.15
N ILE A 81 10.83 -1.75 2.51
CA ILE A 81 11.35 -2.76 1.58
C ILE A 81 10.29 -3.34 0.66
N SER A 82 9.00 -3.09 0.90
CA SER A 82 7.87 -3.70 0.18
C SER A 82 7.97 -3.53 -1.33
N TYR A 83 8.42 -2.36 -1.80
CA TYR A 83 8.57 -2.12 -3.23
C TYR A 83 9.68 -2.99 -3.84
N SER A 84 10.83 -3.04 -3.17
CA SER A 84 11.94 -3.90 -3.60
C SER A 84 11.58 -5.39 -3.50
N LEU A 85 10.83 -5.77 -2.48
CA LEU A 85 10.33 -7.13 -2.28
C LEU A 85 9.41 -7.52 -3.42
N TYR A 86 8.49 -6.63 -3.80
CA TYR A 86 7.59 -6.86 -4.94
C TYR A 86 8.35 -7.07 -6.25
N LEU A 87 9.42 -6.32 -6.51
CA LEU A 87 10.22 -6.51 -7.73
C LEU A 87 11.02 -7.82 -7.72
N VAL A 88 11.54 -8.22 -6.56
CA VAL A 88 12.43 -9.38 -6.43
C VAL A 88 11.66 -10.69 -6.25
N HIS A 89 10.48 -10.68 -5.61
CA HIS A 89 9.76 -11.93 -5.30
C HIS A 89 9.39 -12.69 -6.59
N PHE A 90 8.86 -12.01 -7.61
CA PHE A 90 8.40 -12.63 -8.84
C PHE A 90 9.52 -13.39 -9.58
N PRO A 91 10.68 -12.78 -9.90
CA PRO A 91 11.76 -13.48 -10.58
C PRO A 91 12.40 -14.58 -9.72
N VAL A 92 12.48 -14.40 -8.39
CA VAL A 92 13.01 -15.43 -7.49
C VAL A 92 12.07 -16.63 -7.44
N ILE A 93 10.77 -16.41 -7.34
CA ILE A 93 9.79 -17.51 -7.35
C ILE A 93 9.83 -18.24 -8.68
N SER A 94 9.84 -17.51 -9.79
CA SER A 94 9.86 -18.12 -11.11
C SER A 94 11.14 -18.90 -11.40
N SER A 95 12.30 -18.42 -10.97
CA SER A 95 13.59 -19.05 -11.29
C SER A 95 14.03 -20.04 -10.20
N PHE A 96 14.19 -19.56 -8.97
CA PHE A 96 14.79 -20.32 -7.87
C PHE A 96 13.80 -21.32 -7.26
N THR A 97 12.57 -20.91 -6.94
CA THR A 97 11.58 -21.82 -6.35
C THR A 97 11.24 -22.96 -7.30
N CYS A 98 11.05 -22.66 -8.59
CA CYS A 98 10.74 -23.67 -9.60
C CYS A 98 11.89 -24.68 -9.74
N ALA A 99 13.13 -24.20 -9.87
CA ALA A 99 14.30 -25.07 -9.96
C ALA A 99 14.47 -25.94 -8.71
N LEU A 100 14.33 -25.35 -7.51
CA LEU A 100 14.46 -26.08 -6.24
C LEU A 100 13.35 -27.14 -6.08
N PHE A 101 12.11 -26.80 -6.46
CA PHE A 101 10.99 -27.72 -6.43
C PHE A 101 11.19 -28.91 -7.39
N LEU A 102 11.69 -28.68 -8.60
CA LEU A 102 11.97 -29.75 -9.57
C LEU A 102 13.07 -30.72 -9.08
N ILE A 103 14.04 -30.23 -8.32
CA ILE A 103 15.11 -31.06 -7.73
C ILE A 103 14.61 -31.85 -6.52
N LEU A 104 13.70 -31.27 -5.71
CA LEU A 104 13.17 -31.92 -4.50
C LEU A 104 12.01 -32.88 -4.78
N TYR A 105 11.19 -32.61 -5.78
CA TYR A 105 10.05 -33.46 -6.18
C TYR A 105 10.39 -34.95 -6.38
N PRO A 106 11.53 -35.34 -6.99
CA PRO A 106 11.88 -36.75 -7.12
C PRO A 106 12.32 -37.43 -5.81
N VAL A 107 12.63 -36.66 -4.75
CA VAL A 107 13.20 -37.19 -3.49
C VAL A 107 12.19 -37.14 -2.34
N LEU A 108 11.24 -36.20 -2.37
CA LEU A 108 10.32 -35.91 -1.26
C LEU A 108 8.84 -35.92 -1.68
N PRO A 109 7.91 -36.19 -0.75
CA PRO A 109 6.48 -36.00 -0.98
C PRO A 109 6.16 -34.55 -1.35
N TYR A 110 5.16 -34.35 -2.22
CA TYR A 110 4.77 -33.04 -2.76
C TYR A 110 4.60 -31.94 -1.69
N GLY A 111 3.95 -32.25 -0.57
CA GLY A 111 3.70 -31.28 0.51
C GLY A 111 4.99 -30.78 1.18
N GLU A 112 5.91 -31.69 1.48
CA GLU A 112 7.21 -31.38 2.08
C GLU A 112 8.09 -30.60 1.09
N ALA A 113 8.14 -31.05 -0.17
CA ALA A 113 8.88 -30.38 -1.23
C ALA A 113 8.39 -28.93 -1.44
N PHE A 114 7.07 -28.71 -1.41
CA PHE A 114 6.48 -27.39 -1.50
C PHE A 114 6.80 -26.51 -0.29
N LEU A 115 6.65 -27.02 0.93
CA LEU A 115 6.94 -26.27 2.15
C LEU A 115 8.41 -25.85 2.22
N ILE A 116 9.33 -26.77 1.93
CA ILE A 116 10.77 -26.50 1.91
C ILE A 116 11.10 -25.47 0.83
N SER A 117 10.52 -25.61 -0.38
CA SER A 117 10.74 -24.65 -1.48
C SER A 117 10.22 -23.26 -1.12
N CYS A 118 9.06 -23.17 -0.50
CA CYS A 118 8.45 -21.92 -0.06
C CYS A 118 9.30 -21.24 1.02
N LEU A 119 9.67 -21.96 2.07
CA LEU A 119 10.49 -21.43 3.17
C LEU A 119 11.88 -20.99 2.68
N SER A 120 12.53 -21.81 1.84
CA SER A 120 13.82 -21.47 1.25
C SER A 120 13.74 -20.20 0.41
N SER A 121 12.69 -20.08 -0.41
CA SER A 121 12.49 -18.91 -1.26
C SER A 121 12.18 -17.66 -0.45
N LEU A 122 11.35 -17.76 0.60
CA LEU A 122 11.10 -16.65 1.52
C LEU A 122 12.39 -16.17 2.19
N PHE A 123 13.20 -17.11 2.67
CA PHE A 123 14.48 -16.83 3.30
C PHE A 123 15.49 -16.19 2.33
N LEU A 124 15.38 -16.46 1.03
CA LEU A 124 16.21 -15.86 -0.01
C LEU A 124 15.68 -14.49 -0.47
N ILE A 125 14.36 -14.32 -0.59
CA ILE A 125 13.70 -13.09 -1.03
C ILE A 125 13.93 -11.94 -0.03
N ILE A 126 13.86 -12.20 1.27
CA ILE A 126 14.00 -11.15 2.30
C ILE A 126 15.38 -10.44 2.24
N PRO A 127 16.54 -11.14 2.32
CA PRO A 127 17.85 -10.50 2.25
C PRO A 127 18.10 -9.90 0.86
N LEU A 128 17.64 -10.55 -0.21
CA LEU A 128 17.82 -10.05 -1.57
C LEU A 128 17.01 -8.76 -1.80
N SER A 129 15.79 -8.69 -1.29
CA SER A 129 14.95 -7.49 -1.27
C SER A 129 15.62 -6.36 -0.48
N TYR A 130 16.22 -6.66 0.67
CA TYR A 130 16.93 -5.65 1.46
C TYR A 130 18.15 -5.10 0.73
N LEU A 131 18.89 -5.97 0.04
CA LEU A 131 20.00 -5.59 -0.82
C LEU A 131 19.50 -4.67 -1.95
N PHE A 132 18.44 -5.08 -2.64
CA PHE A 132 17.86 -4.33 -3.74
C PHE A 132 17.35 -2.94 -3.31
N TYR A 133 16.72 -2.86 -2.13
CA TYR A 133 16.33 -1.60 -1.52
C TYR A 133 17.53 -0.68 -1.27
N LYS A 134 18.63 -1.22 -0.73
CA LYS A 134 19.81 -0.41 -0.42
C LYS A 134 20.54 0.08 -1.67
N TYR A 135 20.65 -0.75 -2.71
CA TYR A 135 21.45 -0.43 -3.90
C TYR A 135 20.66 0.25 -5.01
N ILE A 136 19.41 -0.13 -5.24
CA ILE A 136 18.58 0.41 -6.33
C ILE A 136 17.65 1.50 -5.79
N ASP A 137 16.81 1.18 -4.81
CA ASP A 137 15.74 2.10 -4.40
C ASP A 137 16.31 3.35 -3.71
N ALA A 138 17.18 3.16 -2.71
CA ALA A 138 17.81 4.27 -2.01
C ALA A 138 18.76 5.10 -2.91
N ALA A 139 19.38 4.47 -3.91
CA ALA A 139 20.21 5.19 -4.89
C ALA A 139 19.35 5.97 -5.89
N GLY A 140 18.25 5.38 -6.37
CA GLY A 140 17.28 6.01 -7.28
C GLY A 140 16.66 7.26 -6.66
N VAL A 141 16.27 7.21 -5.38
CA VAL A 141 15.76 8.39 -4.65
C VAL A 141 16.82 9.47 -4.48
N LYS A 142 18.09 9.12 -4.30
CA LYS A 142 19.18 10.12 -4.24
C LYS A 142 19.44 10.75 -5.59
N LEU A 143 19.43 9.96 -6.67
CA LEU A 143 19.58 10.44 -8.04
C LEU A 143 18.44 11.37 -8.43
N SER A 144 17.18 11.03 -8.09
CA SER A 144 16.04 11.90 -8.39
C SER A 144 16.13 13.23 -7.65
N LYS A 145 16.55 13.23 -6.38
CA LYS A 145 16.83 14.46 -5.62
C LYS A 145 17.96 15.29 -6.23
N SER A 146 19.03 14.63 -6.68
CA SER A 146 20.15 15.31 -7.34
C SER A 146 19.71 15.94 -8.66
N PHE A 147 18.95 15.20 -9.48
CA PHE A 147 18.40 15.69 -10.75
C PHE A 147 17.40 16.83 -10.54
N TYR A 148 16.52 16.73 -9.54
CA TYR A 148 15.59 17.79 -9.17
C TYR A 148 16.33 19.06 -8.75
N ASN A 149 17.34 18.94 -7.88
CA ASN A 149 18.15 20.07 -7.45
C ASN A 149 18.97 20.68 -8.60
N TRP A 150 19.51 19.83 -9.48
CA TRP A 150 20.20 20.26 -10.69
C TRP A 150 19.25 21.06 -11.60
N LEU A 151 18.04 20.55 -11.86
CA LEU A 151 17.04 21.23 -12.68
C LEU A 151 16.59 22.57 -12.07
N LEU A 152 16.40 22.63 -10.74
CA LEU A 152 16.10 23.87 -10.03
C LEU A 152 17.24 24.88 -10.10
N ASN A 153 18.50 24.42 -10.00
CA ASN A 153 19.67 25.27 -10.09
C ASN A 153 19.87 25.79 -11.53
N SER A 154 19.61 24.95 -12.53
CA SER A 154 19.60 25.34 -13.96
C SER A 154 18.46 26.29 -14.33
N ARG A 155 17.39 26.37 -13.51
CA ARG A 155 16.35 27.40 -13.61
C ARG A 155 16.65 28.69 -12.84
N LYS A 156 17.78 28.76 -12.14
CA LYS A 156 18.34 30.02 -11.62
C LYS A 156 19.49 30.56 -12.50
N PRO A 157 19.25 31.02 -13.73
CA PRO A 157 20.02 32.12 -14.29
C PRO A 157 19.19 33.40 -14.18
N GLY A 158 19.62 34.33 -13.33
CA GLY A 158 19.19 35.73 -13.40
C GLY A 158 17.78 36.07 -12.92
N SER A 159 17.57 36.13 -11.60
CA SER A 159 16.65 37.11 -11.02
C SER A 159 17.23 37.70 -9.74
N SER A 160 18.45 38.24 -9.86
CA SER A 160 18.80 39.45 -9.11
C SER A 160 18.14 40.61 -9.85
N GLY A 161 16.83 40.71 -9.69
CA GLY A 161 15.97 41.67 -10.33
C GLY A 161 14.86 41.96 -9.34
N HIS A 162 14.98 43.11 -8.69
CA HIS A 162 14.09 43.60 -7.66
C HIS A 162 12.71 43.91 -8.27
N ILE A 163 11.91 42.89 -8.62
CA ILE A 163 10.56 43.09 -9.15
C ILE A 163 9.64 43.37 -7.95
N LYS A 164 9.47 44.66 -7.67
CA LYS A 164 8.42 45.18 -6.80
C LYS A 164 7.08 44.55 -7.19
N GLN A 165 6.56 43.71 -6.28
CA GLN A 165 5.27 43.02 -6.35
C GLN A 165 4.07 43.95 -6.64
N GLY A 166 4.23 45.28 -6.46
CA GLY A 166 3.20 46.28 -6.76
C GLY A 166 2.90 46.51 -8.25
N ASN A 167 3.83 46.26 -9.17
CA ASN A 167 3.60 46.56 -10.60
C ASN A 167 2.89 45.42 -11.35
N LEU A 168 3.02 44.18 -10.87
CA LEU A 168 2.36 43.02 -11.48
C LEU A 168 0.84 43.05 -11.26
N SER A 169 0.39 43.42 -10.05
CA SER A 169 -1.05 43.55 -9.75
C SER A 169 -1.72 44.59 -10.65
N ASN A 170 -1.11 45.76 -10.84
CA ASN A 170 -1.70 46.82 -11.68
C ASN A 170 -1.80 46.41 -13.15
N THR A 171 -0.84 45.63 -13.65
CA THR A 171 -0.85 45.19 -15.05
C THR A 171 -1.90 44.11 -15.29
N VAL A 172 -2.04 43.16 -14.36
CA VAL A 172 -3.09 42.12 -14.41
C VAL A 172 -4.48 42.75 -14.29
N PHE A 173 -4.67 43.73 -13.41
CA PHE A 173 -5.95 44.43 -13.25
C PHE A 173 -6.31 45.26 -14.50
N THR A 174 -5.33 45.88 -15.15
CA THR A 174 -5.55 46.65 -16.39
C THR A 174 -5.94 45.76 -17.57
N VAL A 175 -5.32 44.58 -17.68
CA VAL A 175 -5.66 43.60 -18.73
C VAL A 175 -7.05 43.00 -18.51
N TYR A 176 -7.40 42.65 -17.26
CA TYR A 176 -8.73 42.14 -16.94
C TYR A 176 -9.84 43.15 -17.28
N ASN A 177 -9.62 44.43 -16.93
CA ASN A 177 -10.59 45.49 -17.20
C ASN A 177 -10.74 45.85 -18.69
N LYS A 178 -9.75 45.51 -19.53
CA LYS A 178 -9.81 45.71 -20.99
C LYS A 178 -10.53 44.56 -21.72
N ILE A 179 -10.61 43.38 -21.12
CA ILE A 179 -11.24 42.20 -21.73
C ILE A 179 -12.73 42.10 -21.36
N PHE A 180 -13.13 42.63 -20.19
CA PHE A 180 -14.49 42.53 -19.66
C PHE A 180 -15.35 43.79 -19.87
N LYS A 181 -14.95 44.69 -20.77
CA LYS A 181 -15.74 45.85 -21.21
C LYS A 181 -15.75 45.91 -22.74
#